data_AF-A0A497MW94-F1
#
_entry.id   AF-A0A497MW94-F1
#
_cell.length_a   1.000
_cell.length_b   1.000
_cell.length_c   1.000
_cell.angle_alpha   90.00
_cell.angle_beta   90.00
_cell.angle_gamma   90.00
#
_symmetry.space_group_name_H-M   'P 1'
#
loop_
_entity.id
_entity.type
_entity.pdbx_description
1 polymer ?
#
loop_
_entity_poly.entity_id
_entity_poly.type
_entity_poly.pdbx_seq_one_letter_code
_entity_poly.pdbx_strand_id
1 'polypeptide(L)'
;MKKETWVEKVSGERSEWIKATRLEREGRLEEAAKHYINEAKRQEDKNPAMAALSYLSAAKCLVRAGKRSEALEYFRLAGHKYREYADSTSSVAPSSTVWGYRMAAKCYMWAEDYEEAEKLTEIADAISGKLEPVEGEEGPLFRPYRVRRKGRGND
;
A
#
# COMPACT_ATOMS: atom_id res chain seq x y z
N MET A 1 38.42 -12.93 -11.15
CA MET A 1 37.03 -12.42 -11.03
C MET A 1 37.07 -10.95 -10.66
N LYS A 2 36.45 -10.06 -11.46
CA LYS A 2 36.28 -8.64 -11.07
C LYS A 2 35.29 -8.57 -9.90
N LYS A 3 35.64 -7.86 -8.83
CA LYS A 3 34.74 -7.60 -7.70
C LYS A 3 33.73 -6.54 -8.11
N GLU A 4 32.44 -6.85 -8.02
CA GLU A 4 31.35 -5.89 -8.25
C GLU A 4 31.49 -4.70 -7.30
N THR A 5 31.30 -3.50 -7.84
CA THR A 5 31.29 -2.24 -7.09
C THR A 5 30.06 -2.14 -6.18
N TRP A 6 30.13 -1.32 -5.13
CA TRP A 6 28.99 -1.12 -4.23
C TRP A 6 27.79 -0.50 -4.94
N VAL A 7 28.05 0.33 -5.96
CA VAL A 7 27.04 0.83 -6.88
C VAL A 7 26.40 -0.33 -7.63
N GLU A 8 27.14 -1.21 -8.31
CA GLU A 8 26.56 -2.41 -8.97
C GLU A 8 25.83 -3.37 -8.02
N LYS A 9 26.21 -3.43 -6.74
CA LYS A 9 25.47 -4.19 -5.73
C LYS A 9 24.11 -3.59 -5.38
N VAL A 10 23.96 -2.27 -5.51
CA VAL A 10 22.75 -1.51 -5.15
C VAL A 10 21.92 -1.12 -6.38
N SER A 11 22.58 -0.93 -7.54
CA SER A 11 22.02 -0.45 -8.80
C SER A 11 22.04 -1.51 -9.92
N GLY A 12 22.77 -2.60 -9.75
CA GLY A 12 23.01 -3.56 -10.82
C GLY A 12 21.90 -4.59 -10.88
N GLU A 13 21.27 -4.71 -12.05
CA GLU A 13 20.74 -5.90 -12.75
C GLU A 13 19.87 -6.95 -11.99
N ARG A 14 19.90 -7.05 -10.66
CA ARG A 14 19.14 -7.97 -9.80
C ARG A 14 17.80 -7.41 -9.34
N SER A 15 17.68 -6.08 -9.25
CA SER A 15 16.40 -5.44 -8.90
C SER A 15 15.53 -5.42 -10.14
N GLU A 16 14.53 -6.30 -10.15
CA GLU A 16 13.55 -6.37 -11.23
C GLU A 16 12.82 -5.02 -11.34
N TRP A 17 12.60 -4.34 -10.21
CA TRP A 17 12.06 -2.98 -10.16
C TRP A 17 12.86 -1.95 -10.99
N ILE A 18 14.18 -1.88 -10.79
CA ILE A 18 15.03 -0.91 -11.50
C ILE A 18 15.02 -1.21 -13.01
N LYS A 19 15.09 -2.49 -13.36
CA LYS A 19 15.01 -2.93 -14.76
C LYS A 19 13.66 -2.59 -15.39
N ALA A 20 12.57 -2.84 -14.67
CA ALA A 20 11.23 -2.48 -15.10
C ALA A 20 11.07 -0.98 -15.36
N THR A 21 11.56 -0.15 -14.42
CA THR A 21 11.48 1.32 -14.52
C THR A 21 12.23 1.85 -15.73
N ARG A 22 13.39 1.24 -16.06
CA ARG A 22 14.14 1.59 -17.27
C ARG A 22 13.38 1.23 -18.54
N LEU A 23 12.85 0.00 -18.61
CA LEU A 23 12.06 -0.46 -19.76
C LEU A 23 10.77 0.36 -19.97
N GLU A 24 10.12 0.77 -18.88
CA GLU A 24 8.92 1.62 -18.93
C GLU A 24 9.24 2.97 -19.57
N ARG A 25 10.38 3.58 -19.21
CA ARG A 25 10.86 4.84 -19.82
C ARG A 25 11.24 4.69 -21.28
N GLU A 26 11.76 3.52 -21.67
CA GLU A 26 12.04 3.17 -23.07
C GLU A 26 10.77 2.84 -23.88
N GLY A 27 9.58 2.84 -23.26
CA GLY A 27 8.32 2.49 -23.91
C GLY A 27 8.10 0.99 -24.12
N ARG A 28 8.97 0.14 -23.58
CA ARG A 28 8.89 -1.32 -23.65
C ARG A 28 7.96 -1.85 -22.55
N LEU A 29 6.69 -1.46 -22.65
CA LEU A 29 5.71 -1.57 -21.57
C LEU A 29 5.43 -3.00 -21.10
N GLU A 30 5.27 -3.95 -22.04
CA GLU A 30 5.00 -5.34 -21.68
C GLU A 30 6.18 -6.00 -20.97
N GLU A 31 7.40 -5.66 -21.39
CA GLU A 31 8.61 -6.17 -20.73
C GLU A 31 8.79 -5.54 -19.36
N ALA A 32 8.50 -4.24 -19.23
CA ALA A 32 8.48 -3.56 -17.94
C ALA A 32 7.48 -4.22 -16.98
N ALA A 33 6.27 -4.53 -17.46
CA ALA A 33 5.25 -5.21 -16.67
C ALA A 33 5.73 -6.57 -16.15
N LYS A 34 6.37 -7.40 -16.99
CA LYS A 34 6.94 -8.70 -16.57
C LYS A 34 7.93 -8.54 -15.42
N HIS A 35 8.82 -7.56 -15.52
CA HIS A 35 9.81 -7.29 -14.47
C HIS A 35 9.14 -6.79 -13.18
N TYR A 36 8.16 -5.89 -13.27
CA TYR A 36 7.38 -5.48 -12.09
C TYR A 36 6.64 -6.65 -11.43
N ILE A 37 6.01 -7.55 -12.20
CA ILE A 37 5.33 -8.74 -11.67
C ILE A 37 6.32 -9.66 -10.95
N ASN A 38 7.51 -9.86 -11.51
CA ASN A 38 8.54 -10.67 -10.87
C ASN A 38 9.04 -10.06 -9.56
N GLU A 39 9.20 -8.73 -9.50
CA GLU A 39 9.52 -8.03 -8.26
C GLU A 39 8.40 -8.24 -7.24
N ALA A 40 7.15 -8.05 -7.66
CA ALA A 40 5.98 -8.16 -6.79
C ALA A 40 5.97 -9.52 -6.08
N LYS A 41 6.08 -10.61 -6.86
CA LYS A 41 6.14 -11.99 -6.36
C LYS A 41 7.28 -12.24 -5.37
N ARG A 42 8.45 -11.61 -5.57
CA ARG A 42 9.58 -11.75 -4.63
C ARG A 42 9.36 -11.03 -3.30
N GLN A 43 8.49 -10.02 -3.29
CA GLN A 43 8.22 -9.15 -2.14
C GLN A 43 6.94 -9.53 -1.39
N GLU A 44 6.08 -10.40 -1.94
CA GLU A 44 4.75 -10.69 -1.38
C GLU A 44 4.75 -11.06 0.10
N ASP A 45 5.74 -11.84 0.55
CA ASP A 45 5.87 -12.30 1.93
C ASP A 45 6.79 -11.43 2.79
N LYS A 46 7.50 -10.46 2.19
CA LYS A 46 8.55 -9.68 2.85
C LYS A 46 8.14 -8.23 3.07
N ASN A 47 7.51 -7.65 2.07
CA ASN A 47 7.16 -6.25 2.03
C ASN A 47 5.89 -6.08 1.17
N PRO A 48 4.70 -6.22 1.78
CA PRO A 48 3.42 -6.08 1.09
C PRO A 48 3.27 -4.73 0.37
N ALA A 49 3.83 -3.64 0.92
CA ALA A 49 3.80 -2.34 0.27
C ALA A 49 4.61 -2.31 -1.03
N MET A 50 5.81 -2.92 -1.05
CA MET A 50 6.62 -3.02 -2.26
C MET A 50 5.98 -3.97 -3.28
N ALA A 51 5.37 -5.06 -2.84
CA ALA A 51 4.61 -5.96 -3.70
C ALA A 51 3.43 -5.24 -4.36
N ALA A 52 2.63 -4.50 -3.56
CA ALA A 52 1.50 -3.73 -4.04
C ALA A 52 1.90 -2.67 -5.08
N LEU A 53 2.96 -1.92 -4.78
CA LEU A 53 3.50 -0.91 -5.69
C LEU A 53 3.98 -1.54 -7.01
N SER A 54 4.53 -2.76 -6.95
CA SER A 54 5.02 -3.50 -8.12
C SER A 54 3.89 -3.98 -9.00
N TYR A 55 2.84 -4.59 -8.41
CA TYR A 55 1.65 -4.96 -9.16
C TYR A 55 0.95 -3.74 -9.77
N LEU A 56 0.87 -2.62 -9.05
CA LEU A 56 0.27 -1.39 -9.56
C LEU A 56 1.04 -0.85 -10.78
N SER A 57 2.37 -0.82 -10.73
CA SER A 57 3.20 -0.39 -11.86
C SER A 57 3.07 -1.33 -13.06
N ALA A 58 3.00 -2.65 -12.83
CA ALA A 58 2.73 -3.63 -13.89
C ALA A 58 1.37 -3.39 -14.56
N ALA A 59 0.31 -3.25 -13.76
CA ALA A 59 -1.04 -2.99 -14.26
C ALA A 59 -1.10 -1.71 -15.12
N LYS A 60 -0.47 -0.63 -14.67
CA LYS A 60 -0.38 0.63 -15.45
C LYS A 60 0.37 0.44 -16.77
N CYS A 61 1.46 -0.31 -16.79
CA CYS A 61 2.18 -0.63 -18.02
C CYS A 61 1.30 -1.43 -18.99
N LEU A 62 0.55 -2.42 -18.48
CA LEU A 62 -0.37 -3.23 -19.29
C LEU A 62 -1.51 -2.40 -19.89
N VAL A 63 -2.12 -1.49 -19.10
CA VAL A 63 -3.12 -0.55 -19.63
C VAL A 63 -2.54 0.28 -20.77
N ARG A 64 -1.34 0.85 -20.59
CA ARG A 64 -0.66 1.65 -21.62
C ARG A 64 -0.27 0.83 -22.85
N ALA A 65 -0.10 -0.48 -22.70
CA ALA A 65 0.16 -1.42 -23.80
C ALA A 65 -1.14 -1.92 -24.49
N GLY A 66 -2.32 -1.45 -24.07
CA GLY A 66 -3.61 -1.89 -24.61
C GLY A 66 -4.13 -3.22 -24.03
N LYS A 67 -3.44 -3.80 -23.05
CA LYS A 67 -3.77 -5.08 -22.40
C LYS A 67 -4.67 -4.89 -21.19
N ARG A 68 -5.82 -4.24 -21.39
CA ARG A 68 -6.71 -3.85 -20.29
C ARG A 68 -7.21 -5.05 -19.48
N SER A 69 -7.62 -6.14 -20.13
CA SER A 69 -8.13 -7.33 -19.43
C SER A 69 -7.09 -7.97 -18.51
N GLU A 70 -5.82 -8.06 -18.94
CA GLU A 70 -4.72 -8.53 -18.09
C GLU A 70 -4.43 -7.56 -16.94
N ALA A 71 -4.55 -6.25 -17.17
CA ALA A 71 -4.29 -5.26 -16.13
C ALA A 71 -5.26 -5.35 -14.94
N LEU A 72 -6.52 -5.77 -15.17
CA LEU A 72 -7.54 -5.90 -14.12
C LEU A 72 -7.09 -6.86 -13.01
N GLU A 73 -6.46 -7.98 -13.37
CA GLU A 73 -5.92 -8.95 -12.40
C GLU A 73 -4.86 -8.30 -11.51
N TYR A 74 -3.92 -7.58 -12.10
CA TYR A 74 -2.83 -6.95 -11.36
C TYR A 74 -3.28 -5.74 -10.54
N PHE A 75 -4.32 -5.01 -10.98
CA PHE A 75 -4.97 -4.03 -10.11
C PHE A 75 -5.60 -4.70 -8.89
N ARG A 76 -6.29 -5.84 -9.05
CA ARG A 76 -6.86 -6.57 -7.92
C ARG A 76 -5.79 -7.06 -6.96
N LEU A 77 -4.69 -7.64 -7.46
CA LEU A 77 -3.54 -8.06 -6.65
C LEU A 77 -2.88 -6.89 -5.91
N ALA A 78 -2.71 -5.74 -6.56
CA ALA A 78 -2.23 -4.53 -5.90
C ALA A 78 -3.17 -4.08 -4.77
N GLY A 79 -4.48 -4.13 -5.00
CA GLY A 79 -5.51 -3.86 -3.99
C GLY A 79 -5.37 -4.74 -2.76
N HIS A 80 -5.26 -6.06 -2.96
CA HIS A 80 -5.05 -7.02 -1.87
C HIS A 80 -3.78 -6.70 -1.06
N LYS A 81 -2.65 -6.42 -1.72
CA LYS A 81 -1.39 -6.16 -1.02
C LYS A 81 -1.35 -4.82 -0.30
N TYR A 82 -2.00 -3.77 -0.84
CA TYR A 82 -2.16 -2.51 -0.10
C TYR A 82 -3.07 -2.66 1.11
N ARG A 83 -4.12 -3.48 1.02
CA ARG A 83 -4.99 -3.81 2.16
C ARG A 83 -4.19 -4.56 3.24
N GLU A 84 -3.41 -5.57 2.87
CA GLU A 84 -2.54 -6.31 3.79
C GLU A 84 -1.54 -5.36 4.50
N TYR A 85 -0.93 -4.43 3.76
CA TYR A 85 -0.08 -3.39 4.34
C TYR A 85 -0.84 -2.49 5.33
N ALA A 86 -2.04 -2.05 4.99
CA ALA A 86 -2.87 -1.23 5.86
C ALA A 86 -3.22 -1.97 7.17
N ASP A 87 -3.66 -3.23 7.05
CA ASP A 87 -3.98 -4.10 8.18
C ASP A 87 -2.76 -4.25 9.11
N SER A 88 -1.57 -4.43 8.55
CA SER A 88 -0.31 -4.57 9.30
C SER A 88 0.11 -3.32 10.08
N THR A 89 -0.35 -2.14 9.65
CA THR A 89 0.01 -0.84 10.25
C THR A 89 -1.07 -0.27 11.16
N SER A 90 -2.27 -0.89 11.17
CA SER A 90 -3.48 -0.39 11.84
C SER A 90 -3.33 -0.06 13.32
N SER A 91 -2.44 -0.76 14.03
CA SER A 91 -2.20 -0.57 15.46
C SER A 91 -1.13 0.46 15.80
N VAL A 92 -0.26 0.81 14.85
CA VAL A 92 0.97 1.60 15.10
C VAL A 92 1.07 2.89 14.31
N ALA A 93 0.44 2.96 13.14
CA ALA A 93 0.57 4.10 12.23
C ALA A 93 -0.75 4.41 11.51
N PRO A 94 -1.72 5.03 12.20
CA PRO A 94 -3.06 5.29 11.65
C PRO A 94 -3.05 6.04 10.30
N SER A 95 -2.17 7.02 10.12
CA SER A 95 -2.05 7.75 8.86
C SER A 95 -1.57 6.84 7.70
N SER A 96 -0.64 5.93 7.97
CA SER A 96 -0.18 4.94 7.00
C SER A 96 -1.27 3.92 6.67
N THR A 97 -2.09 3.55 7.65
CA THR A 97 -3.25 2.68 7.47
C THR A 97 -4.30 3.32 6.58
N VAL A 98 -4.65 4.58 6.81
CA VAL A 98 -5.57 5.35 5.95
C VAL A 98 -5.02 5.41 4.53
N TRP A 99 -3.73 5.72 4.36
CA TRP A 99 -3.11 5.74 3.04
C TRP A 99 -3.17 4.38 2.35
N GLY A 100 -2.87 3.29 3.07
CA GLY A 100 -2.92 1.93 2.55
C GLY A 100 -4.32 1.53 2.09
N TYR A 101 -5.36 1.76 2.91
CA TYR A 101 -6.74 1.48 2.51
C TYR A 101 -7.20 2.33 1.33
N ARG A 102 -6.85 3.62 1.28
CA ARG A 102 -7.16 4.47 0.11
C ARG A 102 -6.48 4.00 -1.16
N MET A 103 -5.23 3.54 -1.07
CA MET A 103 -4.52 2.96 -2.21
C MET A 103 -5.13 1.62 -2.63
N ALA A 104 -5.53 0.77 -1.69
CA ALA A 104 -6.24 -0.47 -1.97
C ALA A 104 -7.57 -0.20 -2.68
N ALA A 105 -8.39 0.72 -2.16
CA ALA A 105 -9.66 1.12 -2.77
C ALA A 105 -9.50 1.58 -4.21
N LYS A 106 -8.54 2.46 -4.50
CA LYS A 106 -8.24 2.91 -5.88
C LYS A 106 -7.87 1.75 -6.80
N CYS A 107 -7.10 0.79 -6.31
CA CYS A 107 -6.73 -0.39 -7.08
C CYS A 107 -7.95 -1.28 -7.37
N TYR A 108 -8.83 -1.50 -6.39
CA TYR A 108 -10.09 -2.23 -6.61
C TYR A 108 -11.02 -1.50 -7.59
N MET A 109 -11.11 -0.16 -7.54
CA MET A 109 -11.85 0.61 -8.56
C MET A 109 -11.30 0.38 -9.96
N TRP A 110 -9.97 0.37 -10.13
CA TRP A 110 -9.35 0.07 -11.43
C TRP A 110 -9.50 -1.39 -11.85
N ALA A 111 -9.70 -2.31 -10.90
CA ALA A 111 -10.04 -3.71 -11.14
C ALA A 111 -11.55 -3.96 -11.34
N GLU A 112 -12.36 -2.89 -11.35
CA GLU A 112 -13.83 -2.93 -11.49
C GLU A 112 -14.52 -3.68 -10.34
N ASP A 113 -13.87 -3.72 -9.17
CA ASP A 113 -14.34 -4.33 -7.94
C ASP A 113 -14.88 -3.23 -6.98
N TYR A 114 -16.02 -2.66 -7.36
CA TYR A 114 -16.55 -1.46 -6.72
C TYR A 114 -17.01 -1.67 -5.28
N GLU A 115 -17.51 -2.88 -4.96
CA GLU A 115 -17.96 -3.23 -3.62
C GLU A 115 -16.80 -3.20 -2.61
N GLU A 116 -15.68 -3.84 -2.94
CA GLU A 116 -14.51 -3.84 -2.06
C GLU A 116 -13.86 -2.45 -2.00
N ALA A 117 -13.89 -1.69 -3.10
CA ALA A 117 -13.41 -0.32 -3.12
C ALA A 117 -14.20 0.61 -2.19
N GLU A 118 -15.54 0.53 -2.22
CA GLU A 118 -16.42 1.33 -1.36
C GLU A 118 -16.16 1.00 0.11
N LYS A 119 -16.17 -0.28 0.47
CA LYS A 119 -15.89 -0.75 1.81
C LYS A 119 -14.56 -0.24 2.38
N LEU A 120 -13.48 -0.30 1.60
CA LEU A 120 -12.18 0.19 2.07
C LEU A 120 -12.11 1.71 2.16
N THR A 121 -12.89 2.43 1.35
CA THR A 121 -13.02 3.88 1.44
C THR A 121 -13.73 4.27 2.74
N GLU A 122 -14.85 3.62 3.07
CA GLU A 122 -15.57 3.83 4.33
C GLU A 122 -14.70 3.59 5.55
N ILE A 123 -13.91 2.50 5.54
CA ILE A 123 -12.96 2.19 6.62
C ILE A 123 -11.91 3.30 6.74
N ALA A 124 -11.32 3.73 5.61
CA ALA A 124 -10.31 4.78 5.61
C ALA A 124 -10.85 6.10 6.15
N ASP A 125 -12.08 6.47 5.79
CA ASP A 125 -12.71 7.72 6.22
C ASP A 125 -13.14 7.65 7.70
N ALA A 126 -13.61 6.49 8.17
CA ALA A 126 -13.90 6.28 9.60
C ALA A 126 -12.64 6.37 10.48
N ILE A 127 -11.48 5.94 9.98
CA ILE A 127 -10.20 6.11 10.68
C ILE A 127 -9.76 7.58 10.59
N SER A 128 -9.82 8.19 9.41
CA SER A 128 -9.43 9.59 9.18
C SER A 128 -10.24 10.56 10.04
N GLY A 129 -11.56 10.38 10.14
CA GLY A 129 -12.42 11.23 10.97
C GLY A 129 -12.14 11.12 12.48
N LYS A 130 -11.48 10.04 12.93
CA LYS A 130 -10.99 9.92 14.32
C LYS A 130 -9.60 10.55 14.52
N LEU A 131 -8.87 10.82 13.44
CA LEU A 131 -7.56 11.46 13.46
C LEU A 131 -7.65 12.98 13.36
N GLU A 132 -8.69 13.49 12.71
CA GLU A 132 -8.98 14.92 12.73
C GLU A 132 -9.30 15.34 14.17
N PRO A 133 -8.63 16.37 14.71
CA PRO A 133 -9.03 16.93 15.99
C PRO A 133 -10.46 17.43 15.85
N VAL A 134 -11.34 17.01 16.75
CA VAL A 134 -12.69 17.58 16.84
C VAL A 134 -12.52 19.08 17.10
N GLU A 135 -12.91 19.93 16.15
CA GLU A 135 -12.90 21.38 16.36
C GLU A 135 -13.67 21.71 17.65
N GLY A 136 -12.95 22.21 18.65
CA GLY A 136 -13.51 22.56 19.97
C GLY A 136 -13.16 21.64 21.14
N GLU A 137 -12.55 20.46 20.92
CA GLU A 137 -11.92 19.71 22.02
C GLU A 137 -10.45 20.13 22.16
N GLU A 138 -10.19 21.27 22.82
CA GLU A 138 -8.92 21.48 23.53
C GLU A 138 -8.85 20.53 24.74
N GLY A 139 -8.81 19.24 24.46
CA GLY A 139 -8.47 18.23 25.45
C GLY A 139 -7.01 18.38 25.84
N PRO A 140 -6.63 18.18 27.11
CA PRO A 140 -5.25 18.29 27.53
C PRO A 140 -4.38 17.35 26.69
N LEU A 141 -3.22 17.87 26.24
CA LEU A 141 -2.21 17.17 25.42
C LEU A 141 -1.86 15.78 25.97
N PHE A 142 -2.02 15.60 27.28
CA PHE A 142 -2.02 14.31 27.95
C PHE A 142 -3.33 14.15 28.72
N ARG A 143 -4.13 13.12 28.40
CA ARG A 143 -5.20 12.67 29.31
C ARG A 143 -4.53 11.95 30.48
N PRO A 144 -4.52 12.51 31.72
CA PRO A 144 -3.94 11.79 32.84
C PRO A 144 -4.73 10.50 33.03
N TYR A 145 -4.04 9.37 33.09
CA TYR A 145 -4.67 8.08 33.36
C TYR A 145 -5.37 8.15 34.73
N ARG A 146 -6.71 8.26 34.73
CA ARG A 146 -7.51 8.22 35.96
C ARG A 146 -7.82 6.76 36.29
N VAL A 147 -7.09 6.21 37.26
CA VAL A 147 -7.48 4.95 37.90
C VAL A 147 -8.87 5.14 38.48
N ARG A 148 -9.84 4.36 37.99
CA ARG A 148 -11.22 4.35 38.48
C ARG A 148 -11.21 3.93 39.95
N ARG A 149 -11.23 4.89 40.88
CA ARG A 149 -11.40 4.59 42.32
C ARG A 149 -12.78 3.93 42.47
N LYS A 150 -12.75 2.64 42.78
CA LYS A 150 -13.91 1.85 43.19
C LYS A 150 -14.45 2.52 44.46
N GLY A 151 -15.66 3.07 44.40
CA GLY A 151 -16.33 3.61 45.57
C GLY A 151 -16.44 2.52 46.65
N ARG A 152 -15.79 2.74 47.80
CA ARG A 152 -16.31 2.36 49.11
C ARG A 152 -16.81 3.67 49.67
N GLY A 153 -18.11 3.87 49.88
CA GLY A 153 -18.94 2.99 50.69
C GLY A 153 -19.00 3.66 52.05
N ASN A 154 -20.16 4.28 52.30
CA ASN A 154 -20.60 4.98 53.50
C ASN A 154 -20.17 4.28 54.80
N ASP A 155 -19.66 5.05 55.76
CA ASP A 155 -19.89 4.93 57.22
C ASP A 155 -19.44 6.24 57.89
#